data_AF-A0A2N3ALQ2-F1
#
_entry.id   AF-A0A2N3ALQ2-F1
#
_cell.length_a   1.000
_cell.length_b   1.000
_cell.length_c   1.000
_cell.angle_alpha   90.00
_cell.angle_beta   90.00
_cell.angle_gamma   90.00
#
_symmetry.space_group_name_H-M   'P 1'
#
loop_
_entity.id
_entity.type
_entity.pdbx_description
1 polymer ?
#
loop_
_entity_poly.entity_id
_entity_poly.type
_entity_poly.pdbx_seq_one_letter_code
_entity_poly.pdbx_strand_id
1 'polypeptide(L)'
;MLELRWNPILKQWIIVATHRQNRTYKPPKDYCPLCPTKKGGLATEVPAEDYDLVVFENKFPSLQQDSPEVTEKDSKFFKHGKAQGICE
;
A
#
# COMPACT_ATOMS: atom_id res chain seq x y z
N MET A 1 -10.79 0.82 -4.79
CA MET A 1 -11.36 -0.12 -3.81
C MET A 1 -10.24 -0.57 -2.89
N LEU A 2 -10.51 -0.54 -1.58
CA LEU A 2 -9.59 -0.89 -0.52
C LEU A 2 -10.40 -1.53 0.61
N GLU A 3 -10.25 -2.84 0.82
CA GLU A 3 -11.04 -3.61 1.79
C GLU A 3 -10.35 -4.93 2.17
N LEU A 4 -10.84 -5.57 3.23
CA LEU A 4 -10.55 -6.95 3.61
C LEU A 4 -11.69 -7.85 3.16
N ARG A 5 -11.36 -9.02 2.60
CA ARG A 5 -12.33 -10.05 2.23
C ARG A 5 -12.02 -11.37 2.94
N TRP A 6 -13.02 -11.95 3.58
CA TRP A 6 -12.87 -13.24 4.26
C TRP A 6 -12.88 -14.41 3.27
N ASN A 7 -11.86 -15.25 3.31
CA ASN A 7 -11.81 -16.53 2.62
C ASN A 7 -12.31 -17.64 3.56
N PRO A 8 -13.49 -18.26 3.28
CA PRO A 8 -14.07 -19.26 4.17
C PRO A 8 -13.37 -20.62 4.13
N ILE A 9 -12.62 -20.94 3.06
CA ILE A 9 -11.92 -22.21 2.91
C ILE A 9 -10.65 -22.20 3.77
N LEU A 10 -9.84 -21.15 3.61
CA LEU A 10 -8.58 -20.98 4.34
C LEU A 10 -8.79 -20.40 5.75
N LYS A 11 -9.98 -19.87 6.03
CA LYS A 11 -10.33 -19.14 7.25
C LYS A 11 -9.38 -17.97 7.52
N GLN A 12 -9.17 -17.15 6.49
CA GLN A 12 -8.23 -16.03 6.52
C GLN A 12 -8.82 -14.78 5.89
N TRP A 13 -8.34 -13.62 6.32
CA TRP A 13 -8.63 -12.34 5.68
C TRP A 13 -7.63 -12.08 4.55
N ILE A 14 -8.13 -11.58 3.44
CA ILE A 14 -7.35 -11.18 2.26
C ILE A 14 -7.50 -9.69 2.08
N ILE A 15 -6.38 -8.98 1.97
CA ILE A 15 -6.39 -7.55 1.63
C ILE A 15 -6.59 -7.37 0.12
N VAL A 16 -7.55 -6.54 -0.26
CA VAL A 16 -7.82 -6.16 -1.65
C VAL A 16 -7.60 -4.66 -1.80
N ALA A 17 -6.55 -4.27 -2.53
CA ALA A 17 -6.17 -2.88 -2.75
C ALA A 17 -6.03 -2.60 -4.27
N THR A 18 -7.13 -2.31 -4.95
CA THR A 18 -7.15 -2.22 -6.43
C THR A 18 -6.30 -1.08 -6.98
N HIS A 19 -6.12 -0.01 -6.21
CA HIS A 19 -5.28 1.14 -6.60
C HIS A 19 -3.81 0.74 -6.81
N ARG A 20 -3.35 -0.37 -6.20
CA ARG A 20 -1.99 -0.89 -6.37
C ARG A 20 -1.71 -1.41 -7.78
N GLN A 21 -2.72 -1.62 -8.62
CA GLN A 21 -2.55 -1.97 -10.03
C GLN A 21 -1.83 -0.86 -10.82
N ASN A 22 -1.95 0.40 -10.38
CA ASN A 22 -1.29 1.54 -11.00
C ASN A 22 0.13 1.79 -10.43
N ARG A 23 0.65 0.87 -9.62
CA ARG A 23 2.00 0.97 -9.06
C ARG A 23 3.02 0.97 -10.20
N THR A 24 4.03 1.81 -10.07
CA THR A 24 5.20 1.79 -10.97
C THR A 24 5.81 0.38 -11.00
N TYR A 25 5.75 -0.28 -12.15
CA TYR A 25 6.38 -1.57 -12.38
C TYR A 25 7.67 -1.35 -13.16
N LYS A 26 8.80 -1.67 -12.52
CA LYS A 26 10.16 -1.49 -13.04
C LYS A 26 10.43 -0.03 -13.46
N PRO A 27 10.83 0.84 -12.50
CA PRO A 27 11.20 2.20 -12.86
C PRO A 27 12.35 2.22 -13.90
N PRO A 28 12.51 3.34 -14.62
CA PRO A 28 13.67 3.59 -15.47
C PRO A 28 15.00 3.29 -14.74
N LYS A 29 16.01 2.83 -15.46
CA LYS A 29 17.30 2.40 -14.85
C LYS A 29 18.02 3.51 -14.08
N ASP A 30 17.78 4.75 -14.48
CA ASP A 30 18.30 5.98 -13.89
C ASP A 30 17.45 6.51 -12.72
N TYR A 31 16.34 5.85 -12.38
CA TYR A 31 15.46 6.23 -11.27
C TYR A 31 15.35 5.13 -10.21
N CYS A 32 15.88 5.43 -9.02
CA CYS A 32 15.77 4.61 -7.83
C CYS A 32 14.78 5.27 -6.84
N PRO A 33 13.54 4.75 -6.68
CA PRO A 33 12.54 5.37 -5.81
C PRO A 33 12.90 5.31 -4.31
N LEU A 34 13.82 4.41 -3.94
CA LEU A 34 14.23 4.23 -2.54
C LEU A 34 15.49 5.02 -2.18
N CYS A 35 16.24 5.54 -3.16
CA CYS A 35 17.49 6.23 -2.92
C CYS A 35 17.26 7.63 -2.32
N PRO A 36 18.25 8.24 -1.66
CA PRO A 36 18.11 9.58 -1.11
C PRO A 36 17.72 10.61 -2.17
N THR A 37 16.81 11.52 -1.84
CA THR A 37 16.50 12.66 -2.72
C THR A 37 17.67 13.63 -2.72
N LYS A 38 18.35 13.80 -3.87
CA LYS A 38 19.47 14.74 -4.02
C LYS A 38 18.98 16.14 -4.39
N LYS A 39 19.68 17.18 -3.91
CA LYS A 39 19.38 18.57 -4.25
C LYS A 39 19.38 18.80 -5.76
N GLY A 40 18.26 19.26 -6.31
CA GLY A 40 18.07 19.47 -7.76
C GLY A 40 17.78 18.19 -8.56
N GLY A 41 17.70 17.02 -7.91
CA GLY A 41 17.31 15.76 -8.50
C GLY A 41 15.80 15.51 -8.45
N LEU A 42 15.38 14.37 -9.01
CA LEU A 42 13.99 13.90 -8.93
C LEU A 42 13.64 13.51 -7.49
N ALA A 43 12.43 13.84 -7.05
CA ALA A 43 11.92 13.40 -5.76
C ALA A 43 11.77 11.86 -5.72
N THR A 44 12.26 11.27 -4.64
CA THR A 44 12.11 9.83 -4.35
C THR A 44 11.11 9.63 -3.21
N GLU A 45 10.88 8.39 -2.81
CA GLU A 45 10.08 8.08 -1.61
C GLU A 45 10.84 8.40 -0.31
N VAL A 46 12.15 8.70 -0.40
CA VAL A 46 13.00 9.06 0.74
C VAL A 46 13.47 10.51 0.58
N PRO A 47 12.83 11.49 1.25
CA PRO A 47 13.18 12.91 1.12
C PRO A 47 14.54 13.28 1.71
N ALA A 48 15.08 12.46 2.61
CA ALA A 48 16.39 12.70 3.22
C ALA A 48 17.51 12.68 2.18
N GLU A 49 18.52 13.54 2.33
CA GLU A 49 19.66 13.61 1.43
C GLU A 49 20.66 12.44 1.61
N ASP A 50 20.61 11.77 2.76
CA ASP A 50 21.40 10.59 3.12
C ASP A 50 20.75 9.78 4.27
N TYR A 51 21.04 8.47 4.37
CA TYR A 51 20.60 7.59 5.46
C TYR A 51 21.37 6.25 5.47
N ASP A 52 21.57 5.67 6.66
CA ASP A 52 21.99 4.26 6.80
C ASP A 52 20.77 3.31 6.77
N LEU A 53 19.67 3.71 7.40
CA LEU A 53 18.39 3.01 7.45
C LEU A 53 17.26 4.03 7.54
N VAL A 54 16.16 3.77 6.83
CA VAL A 54 14.98 4.63 6.81
C VAL A 54 13.72 3.78 6.85
N VAL A 55 12.70 4.30 7.55
CA VAL A 55 11.34 3.77 7.57
C VAL A 55 10.42 4.89 7.13
N PHE A 56 9.51 4.62 6.21
CA PHE A 56 8.58 5.59 5.65
C PHE A 56 7.31 4.87 5.20
N GLU A 57 6.21 5.58 5.07
CA GLU A 57 4.96 4.96 4.62
C GLU A 57 5.00 4.59 3.13
N ASN A 58 4.57 3.37 2.83
CA ASN A 58 4.54 2.85 1.48
C ASN A 58 3.61 3.68 0.59
N LYS A 59 4.14 4.18 -0.54
CA LYS A 59 3.39 5.00 -1.50
C LYS A 59 2.15 4.31 -2.10
N PHE A 60 2.11 2.98 -2.11
CA PHE A 60 1.00 2.18 -2.64
C PHE A 60 0.51 1.19 -1.57
N PRO A 61 -0.07 1.68 -0.47
CA PRO A 61 -0.25 0.89 0.73
C PRO A 61 -1.41 -0.09 0.59
N SER A 62 -1.28 -1.25 1.25
CA SER A 62 -2.36 -2.24 1.32
C SER A 62 -3.37 -1.93 2.42
N LEU A 63 -3.01 -1.09 3.38
CA LEU A 63 -3.85 -0.66 4.50
C LEU A 63 -3.72 0.86 4.63
N GLN A 64 -4.77 1.55 5.06
CA GLN A 64 -4.74 2.99 5.30
C GLN A 64 -5.28 3.33 6.68
N GLN A 65 -4.72 4.37 7.31
CA GLN A 65 -5.17 4.84 8.62
C GLN A 65 -6.53 5.56 8.54
N ASP A 66 -6.97 5.95 7.35
CA ASP A 66 -8.34 6.39 7.12
C ASP A 66 -8.95 5.55 5.99
N SER A 67 -9.09 4.24 6.26
CA SER A 67 -9.65 3.31 5.27
C SER A 67 -11.12 3.68 5.01
N PRO A 68 -11.54 3.74 3.73
CA PRO A 68 -12.93 4.01 3.40
C PRO A 68 -13.85 2.94 4.01
N GLU A 69 -15.10 3.33 4.25
CA GLU A 69 -16.16 2.40 4.63
C GLU A 69 -16.36 1.35 3.54
N VAL A 70 -16.63 0.12 3.97
CA VAL A 70 -16.99 -0.97 3.08
C VAL A 70 -18.49 -0.93 2.83
N THR A 71 -18.88 -0.91 1.56
CA THR A 71 -20.29 -0.78 1.14
C THR A 71 -20.91 -2.11 0.73
N GLU A 72 -20.06 -3.11 0.57
CA GLU A 72 -20.37 -4.47 0.14
C GLU A 72 -21.16 -5.20 1.23
N LYS A 73 -22.24 -5.87 0.82
CA LYS A 73 -23.08 -6.62 1.75
C LYS A 73 -22.44 -7.97 2.08
N ASP A 74 -22.35 -8.25 3.37
CA ASP A 74 -21.97 -9.57 3.84
C ASP A 74 -22.99 -10.64 3.44
N SER A 75 -22.49 -11.86 3.29
CA SER A 75 -23.27 -13.07 3.06
C SER A 75 -22.98 -14.10 4.15
N LYS A 76 -23.62 -15.28 4.07
CA LYS A 76 -23.38 -16.38 5.01
C LYS A 76 -21.90 -16.81 5.07
N PHE A 77 -21.19 -16.77 3.95
CA PHE A 77 -19.84 -17.31 3.81
C PHE A 77 -18.78 -16.25 3.53
N PHE A 78 -19.14 -15.18 2.85
CA PHE A 78 -18.24 -14.08 2.51
C PHE A 78 -18.55 -12.87 3.37
N LYS A 79 -17.52 -12.35 4.01
CA LYS A 79 -17.57 -11.17 4.85
C LYS A 79 -16.56 -10.15 4.35
N HIS A 80 -16.84 -8.89 4.58
CA HIS A 80 -15.98 -7.78 4.21
C HIS A 80 -15.60 -6.98 5.46
N GLY A 81 -14.48 -6.28 5.42
CA GLY A 81 -13.98 -5.49 6.54
C GLY A 81 -13.12 -4.33 6.08
N LYS A 82 -12.98 -3.30 6.92
CA LYS A 82 -12.11 -2.16 6.60
C LYS A 82 -10.64 -2.60 6.53
N ALA A 83 -9.93 -2.16 5.49
CA ALA A 83 -8.49 -2.34 5.36
C ALA A 83 -7.74 -1.24 6.12
N GLN A 84 -8.01 -1.18 7.42
CA GLN A 84 -7.49 -0.18 8.33
C GLN A 84 -6.09 -0.57 8.84
N GLY A 85 -5.12 0.34 8.74
CA GLY A 85 -3.76 0.13 9.24
C GLY A 85 -2.72 1.01 8.55
N ILE A 86 -1.45 0.79 8.87
CA ILE A 86 -0.32 1.52 8.27
C ILE A 86 0.55 0.50 7.54
N CYS A 87 1.08 0.89 6.38
CA CYS A 87 2.07 0.11 5.65
C CYS A 87 3.36 0.93 5.57
N GLU A 88 4.41 0.44 6.22
CA GLU A 88 5.78 0.95 6.15
C GLU A 88 6.60 0.08 5.19
#